data_AF-A0AAD7EB66-F1
#
_entry.id   AF-A0AAD7EB66-F1
#
_cell.length_a   1.000
_cell.length_b   1.000
_cell.length_c   1.000
_cell.angle_alpha   90.00
_cell.angle_beta   90.00
_cell.angle_gamma   90.00
#
_symmetry.space_group_name_H-M   'P 1'
#
loop_
_entity.id
_entity.type
_entity.pdbx_description
1 polymer ?
#
loop_
_entity_poly.entity_id
_entity_poly.type
_entity_poly.pdbx_seq_one_letter_code
_entity_poly.pdbx_strand_id
1 'polypeptide(L)'
;LPDSSDLEKLFIATLESGKDDAKKLRNLFDAISSVTPSVKVVVHGTCINAGKVTAAAAAATYWGPDGRLNTSTRLSGQQTSPRTELLAVILVLQRAPTFKSLEIHMRSQYAIRSAVYYAANNDACGWRNTNGDLSKVIVSLIKGRTISRRKMLPQTRTWRHCTRLVTSLYVDQQDLVVACKNN
;
A
#
# COMPACT_ATOMS: atom_id res chain seq x y z
N LEU A 1 2.97 46.62 4.23
CA LEU A 1 3.45 45.28 4.64
C LEU A 1 3.87 44.57 3.36
N PRO A 2 5.09 44.01 3.28
CA PRO A 2 5.50 43.28 2.09
C PRO A 2 4.57 42.07 1.91
N ASP A 3 4.15 41.89 0.67
CA ASP A 3 3.23 40.85 0.21
C ASP A 3 3.77 39.47 0.61
N SER A 4 2.90 38.60 1.12
CA SER A 4 3.22 37.27 1.66
C SER A 4 4.33 36.57 0.87
N SER A 5 5.44 36.25 1.55
CA SER A 5 6.66 35.78 0.88
C SER A 5 6.38 34.51 0.07
N ASP A 6 7.10 34.29 -1.03
CA ASP A 6 6.93 33.08 -1.86
C ASP A 6 7.04 31.77 -1.05
N LEU A 7 7.76 31.81 0.08
CA LEU A 7 7.85 30.72 1.03
C LEU A 7 6.51 30.41 1.75
N GLU A 8 5.75 31.44 2.12
CA GLU A 8 4.42 31.28 2.74
C GLU A 8 3.42 30.70 1.73
N LYS A 9 3.46 31.18 0.49
CA LYS A 9 2.63 30.65 -0.61
C LYS A 9 2.95 29.17 -0.87
N LEU A 10 4.24 28.82 -0.91
CA LEU A 10 4.68 27.43 -1.08
C LEU A 10 4.27 26.54 0.11
N PHE A 11 4.39 27.05 1.33
CA PHE A 11 3.98 26.34 2.54
C PHE A 11 2.46 26.07 2.55
N ILE A 12 1.65 27.07 2.26
CA ILE A 12 0.18 26.95 2.15
C ILE A 12 -0.18 25.94 1.04
N ALA A 13 0.43 26.06 -0.14
CA ALA A 13 0.19 25.11 -1.24
C ALA A 13 0.55 23.67 -0.87
N THR A 14 1.63 23.48 -0.10
CA THR A 14 2.05 22.16 0.39
C THR A 14 1.03 21.59 1.39
N LEU A 15 0.55 22.41 2.33
CA LEU A 15 -0.49 22.01 3.28
C LEU A 15 -1.81 21.64 2.59
N GLU A 16 -2.23 22.43 1.61
CA GLU A 16 -3.46 22.16 0.86
C GLU A 16 -3.36 20.91 -0.02
N SER A 17 -2.21 20.66 -0.68
CA SER A 17 -2.01 19.42 -1.45
C SER A 17 -2.05 18.17 -0.57
N GLY A 18 -1.49 18.22 0.65
CA GLY A 18 -1.58 17.11 1.59
C GLY A 18 -3.00 16.79 2.07
N LYS A 19 -3.86 17.81 2.23
CA LYS A 19 -5.29 17.62 2.55
C LYS A 19 -6.04 16.95 1.40
N ASP A 20 -5.73 17.33 0.17
CA ASP A 20 -6.32 16.77 -1.05
C ASP A 20 -5.97 15.29 -1.21
N ASP A 21 -4.72 14.90 -1.00
CA ASP A 21 -4.30 13.50 -1.10
C ASP A 21 -5.02 12.60 -0.08
N ALA A 22 -5.17 13.07 1.18
CA ALA A 22 -5.93 12.34 2.18
C ALA A 22 -7.42 12.19 1.79
N LYS A 23 -8.00 13.20 1.16
CA LYS A 23 -9.38 13.16 0.65
C LYS A 23 -9.51 12.15 -0.50
N LYS A 24 -8.57 12.16 -1.45
CA LYS A 24 -8.52 11.19 -2.55
C LYS A 24 -8.41 9.76 -2.06
N LEU A 25 -7.55 9.50 -1.07
CA LEU A 25 -7.40 8.16 -0.47
C LEU A 25 -8.68 7.70 0.23
N ARG A 26 -9.34 8.59 0.99
CA ARG A 26 -10.63 8.29 1.61
C ARG A 26 -11.72 7.97 0.58
N ASN A 27 -11.76 8.71 -0.52
CA ASN A 27 -12.69 8.44 -1.61
C ASN A 27 -12.36 7.13 -2.33
N LEU A 28 -11.08 6.79 -2.46
CA LEU A 28 -10.66 5.56 -3.11
C LEU A 28 -11.00 4.34 -2.27
N PHE A 29 -10.69 4.33 -0.98
CA PHE A 29 -10.79 3.13 -0.15
C PHE A 29 -12.02 3.05 0.74
N ASP A 30 -12.87 4.09 0.75
CA ASP A 30 -13.91 4.33 1.74
C ASP A 30 -13.36 4.44 3.18
N ALA A 31 -14.17 5.02 4.07
CA ALA A 31 -13.87 5.00 5.50
C ALA A 31 -14.04 3.57 6.06
N ILE A 32 -12.95 2.81 6.08
CA ILE A 32 -12.89 1.49 6.71
C ILE A 32 -12.51 1.67 8.17
N SER A 33 -13.36 1.20 9.07
CA SER A 33 -13.03 1.06 10.48
C SER A 33 -13.19 -0.40 10.88
N SER A 34 -12.34 -0.88 11.78
CA SER A 34 -12.38 -2.25 12.28
C SER A 34 -12.00 -2.28 13.74
N VAL A 35 -12.74 -3.05 14.52
CA VAL A 35 -12.47 -3.26 15.96
C VAL A 35 -11.87 -4.67 16.20
N THR A 36 -11.58 -5.44 15.15
CA THR A 36 -11.04 -6.80 15.32
C THR A 36 -9.52 -6.79 15.49
N PRO A 37 -8.95 -7.68 16.32
CA PRO A 37 -7.51 -7.93 16.33
C PRO A 37 -6.99 -8.25 14.92
N SER A 38 -5.88 -7.62 14.53
CA SER A 38 -5.27 -7.83 13.23
C SER A 38 -4.58 -9.18 13.15
N VAL A 39 -4.75 -9.87 12.02
CA VAL A 39 -3.91 -11.00 11.63
C VAL A 39 -2.61 -10.43 11.07
N LYS A 40 -1.49 -10.80 11.69
CA LYS A 40 -0.15 -10.39 11.26
C LYS A 40 0.37 -11.36 10.22
N VAL A 41 0.97 -10.83 9.18
CA VAL A 41 1.57 -11.62 8.10
C VAL A 41 2.80 -10.91 7.57
N VAL A 42 3.87 -11.66 7.36
CA VAL A 42 5.11 -11.16 6.74
C VAL A 42 5.10 -11.55 5.27
N VAL A 43 5.48 -10.64 4.39
CA VAL A 43 5.61 -10.90 2.97
C VAL A 43 7.00 -10.54 2.47
N HIS A 44 7.42 -11.22 1.40
CA HIS A 44 8.70 -10.95 0.77
C HIS A 44 8.63 -11.27 -0.73
N GLY A 45 9.18 -10.37 -1.54
CA GLY A 45 9.40 -10.58 -2.97
C GLY A 45 10.90 -10.63 -3.27
N THR A 46 11.31 -11.54 -4.15
CA THR A 46 12.69 -11.63 -4.63
C THR A 46 12.74 -11.81 -6.15
N CYS A 47 13.84 -11.37 -6.76
CA CYS A 47 14.15 -11.61 -8.16
C CYS A 47 15.64 -11.89 -8.30
N ILE A 48 15.98 -13.03 -8.90
CA ILE A 48 17.35 -13.38 -9.29
C ILE A 48 17.57 -13.02 -10.75
N ASN A 49 18.82 -12.70 -11.12
CA ASN A 49 19.20 -12.33 -12.48
C ASN A 49 18.38 -11.17 -13.06
N ALA A 50 18.02 -10.17 -12.24
CA ALA A 50 17.21 -9.04 -12.65
C ALA A 50 17.81 -8.33 -13.88
N GLY A 51 16.94 -8.01 -14.85
CA GLY A 51 17.34 -7.39 -16.13
C GLY A 51 17.93 -8.35 -17.17
N LYS A 52 18.08 -9.64 -16.85
CA LYS A 52 18.55 -10.67 -17.81
C LYS A 52 17.38 -11.51 -18.34
N VAL A 53 17.60 -12.16 -19.48
CA VAL A 53 16.64 -13.14 -20.05
C VAL A 53 16.38 -14.31 -19.08
N THR A 54 17.37 -14.62 -18.23
CA THR A 54 17.28 -15.66 -17.19
C THR A 54 16.70 -15.17 -15.87
N ALA A 55 16.09 -13.98 -15.85
CA ALA A 55 15.45 -13.45 -14.65
C ALA A 55 14.36 -14.41 -14.14
N ALA A 56 14.33 -14.62 -12.83
CA ALA A 56 13.30 -15.40 -12.17
C ALA A 56 12.93 -14.73 -10.86
N ALA A 57 11.63 -14.52 -10.66
CA ALA A 57 11.12 -13.78 -9.54
C ALA A 57 10.02 -14.57 -8.83
N ALA A 58 9.98 -14.50 -7.50
CA ALA A 58 8.99 -15.16 -6.68
C ALA A 58 8.54 -14.28 -5.52
N ALA A 59 7.30 -14.51 -5.08
CA ALA A 59 6.68 -13.88 -3.93
C ALA A 59 6.39 -14.94 -2.87
N ALA A 60 6.47 -14.57 -1.59
CA ALA A 60 6.17 -15.44 -0.47
C ALA A 60 5.38 -14.72 0.62
N THR A 61 4.55 -15.49 1.33
CA THR A 61 3.77 -15.03 2.49
C THR A 61 3.98 -15.97 3.66
N TYR A 62 4.24 -15.42 4.83
CA TYR A 62 4.49 -16.14 6.08
C TYR A 62 3.52 -15.66 7.17
N TRP A 63 2.69 -16.58 7.66
CA TRP A 63 1.61 -16.37 8.63
C TRP A 63 1.96 -16.91 10.02
N GLY A 64 3.16 -17.48 10.18
CA GLY A 64 3.64 -18.12 11.40
C GLY A 64 4.14 -19.55 11.16
N PRO A 65 4.75 -20.18 12.17
CA PRO A 65 5.16 -21.58 12.12
C PRO A 65 3.95 -22.47 11.80
N ASP A 66 4.12 -23.43 10.89
CA ASP A 66 3.07 -24.36 10.44
C ASP A 66 1.76 -23.70 9.96
N GLY A 67 1.83 -22.41 9.61
CA GLY A 67 0.69 -21.66 9.11
C GLY A 67 0.17 -22.25 7.80
N ARG A 68 -1.06 -22.75 7.80
CA ARG A 68 -1.70 -23.37 6.61
C ARG A 68 -1.83 -22.44 5.40
N LEU A 69 -1.66 -21.13 5.60
CA LEU A 69 -1.68 -20.10 4.56
C LEU A 69 -0.28 -19.73 4.05
N ASN A 70 0.79 -20.29 4.63
CA ASN A 70 2.16 -20.09 4.14
C ASN A 70 2.24 -20.55 2.67
N THR A 71 2.76 -19.69 1.81
CA THR A 71 2.82 -19.96 0.38
C THR A 71 4.00 -19.24 -0.26
N SER A 72 4.49 -19.80 -1.35
CA SER A 72 5.38 -19.13 -2.29
C SER A 72 4.85 -19.34 -3.71
N THR A 73 5.07 -18.37 -4.60
CA THR A 73 4.57 -18.43 -5.97
C THR A 73 5.50 -17.68 -6.90
N ARG A 74 5.81 -18.28 -8.05
CA ARG A 74 6.59 -17.64 -9.11
C ARG A 74 5.79 -16.51 -9.75
N LEU A 75 6.43 -15.38 -9.99
CA LEU A 75 5.81 -14.27 -10.70
C LEU A 75 5.52 -14.66 -12.15
N SER A 76 4.32 -14.36 -12.62
CA SER A 76 3.97 -14.43 -14.04
C SER A 76 4.37 -13.13 -14.75
N GLY A 77 4.74 -13.24 -16.04
CA GLY A 77 5.10 -12.07 -16.86
C GLY A 77 6.48 -11.51 -16.51
N GLN A 78 6.59 -10.18 -16.44
CA GLN A 78 7.87 -9.49 -16.24
C GLN A 78 8.47 -9.81 -14.87
N GLN A 79 9.71 -10.34 -14.86
CA GLN A 79 10.38 -10.83 -13.65
C GLN A 79 11.16 -9.71 -12.94
N THR A 80 10.53 -9.00 -12.00
CA THR A 80 11.17 -7.89 -11.24
C THR A 80 10.83 -7.93 -9.76
N SER A 81 11.74 -7.44 -8.91
CA SER A 81 11.53 -7.37 -7.46
C SER A 81 10.34 -6.49 -7.06
N PRO A 82 10.10 -5.30 -7.66
CA PRO A 82 8.93 -4.50 -7.34
C PRO A 82 7.60 -5.22 -7.60
N ARG A 83 7.53 -6.01 -8.68
CA ARG A 83 6.34 -6.80 -9.03
C ARG A 83 6.11 -7.97 -8.07
N THR A 84 7.17 -8.63 -7.59
CA THR A 84 7.01 -9.71 -6.61
C THR A 84 6.53 -9.21 -5.25
N GLU A 85 6.98 -8.03 -4.82
CA GLU A 85 6.51 -7.41 -3.59
C GLU A 85 5.00 -7.07 -3.67
N LEU A 86 4.54 -6.52 -4.80
CA LEU A 86 3.10 -6.28 -5.04
C LEU A 86 2.31 -7.59 -5.15
N LEU A 87 2.85 -8.61 -5.83
CA LEU A 87 2.24 -9.94 -5.88
C LEU A 87 2.10 -10.54 -4.48
N ALA A 88 3.08 -10.35 -3.59
CA ALA A 88 3.01 -10.87 -2.23
C ALA A 88 1.85 -10.24 -1.44
N VAL A 89 1.58 -8.94 -1.63
CA VAL A 89 0.39 -8.27 -1.08
C VAL A 89 -0.90 -8.86 -1.66
N ILE A 90 -0.96 -9.11 -2.97
CA ILE A 90 -2.12 -9.75 -3.62
C ILE A 90 -2.38 -11.13 -3.03
N LEU A 91 -1.34 -11.97 -2.87
CA LEU A 91 -1.47 -13.32 -2.32
C LEU A 91 -2.04 -13.30 -0.90
N VAL A 92 -1.62 -12.33 -0.08
CA VAL A 92 -2.17 -12.13 1.27
C VAL A 92 -3.64 -11.74 1.21
N LEU A 93 -3.99 -10.75 0.38
CA LEU A 93 -5.36 -10.24 0.30
C LEU A 93 -6.35 -11.29 -0.22
N GLN A 94 -5.90 -12.17 -1.13
CA GLN A 94 -6.70 -13.28 -1.66
C GLN A 94 -6.93 -14.41 -0.64
N ARG A 95 -5.95 -14.70 0.22
CA ARG A 95 -6.01 -15.82 1.18
C ARG A 95 -6.59 -15.43 2.53
N ALA A 96 -6.44 -14.16 2.90
CA ALA A 96 -6.97 -13.65 4.15
C ALA A 96 -8.50 -13.70 4.18
N PRO A 97 -9.10 -14.11 5.31
CA PRO A 97 -10.54 -13.90 5.54
C PRO A 97 -10.88 -12.41 5.35
N THR A 98 -11.88 -12.11 4.53
CA THR A 98 -12.22 -10.74 4.12
C THR A 98 -12.75 -9.86 5.26
N PHE A 99 -13.26 -10.49 6.33
CA PHE A 99 -13.83 -9.84 7.50
C PHE A 99 -12.83 -9.60 8.64
N LYS A 100 -11.56 -10.00 8.49
CA LYS A 100 -10.51 -9.78 9.48
C LYS A 100 -9.65 -8.58 9.11
N SER A 101 -9.21 -7.80 10.10
CA SER A 101 -8.11 -6.87 9.88
C SER A 101 -6.80 -7.61 9.59
N LEU A 102 -6.01 -7.08 8.68
CA LEU A 102 -4.67 -7.54 8.34
C LEU A 102 -3.63 -6.49 8.68
N GLU A 103 -2.49 -6.97 9.15
CA GLU A 103 -1.29 -6.21 9.34
C GLU A 103 -0.18 -6.88 8.53
N ILE A 104 0.10 -6.31 7.35
CA ILE A 104 1.06 -6.87 6.39
C ILE A 104 2.41 -6.20 6.64
N HIS A 105 3.42 -7.01 6.92
CA HIS A 105 4.79 -6.59 7.20
C HIS A 105 5.64 -6.87 5.97
N MET A 106 6.25 -5.83 5.42
CA MET A 106 7.14 -5.96 4.27
C MET A 106 8.26 -4.93 4.31
N ARG A 107 9.36 -5.23 3.61
CA ARG A 107 10.52 -4.32 3.55
C ARG A 107 10.43 -3.29 2.43
N SER A 108 9.59 -3.52 1.43
CA SER A 108 9.52 -2.68 0.24
C SER A 108 8.65 -1.44 0.46
N GLN A 109 9.30 -0.29 0.72
CA GLN A 109 8.62 1.01 0.74
C GLN A 109 7.93 1.31 -0.59
N TYR A 110 8.52 0.87 -1.71
CA TYR A 110 7.91 1.01 -3.03
C TYR A 110 6.53 0.34 -3.09
N ALA A 111 6.42 -0.90 -2.61
CA ALA A 111 5.16 -1.63 -2.66
C ALA A 111 4.10 -0.99 -1.74
N ILE A 112 4.50 -0.55 -0.54
CA ILE A 112 3.60 0.17 0.39
C ILE A 112 3.10 1.47 -0.26
N ARG A 113 4.00 2.25 -0.86
CA ARG A 113 3.67 3.49 -1.56
C ARG A 113 2.77 3.25 -2.77
N SER A 114 3.04 2.23 -3.56
CA SER A 114 2.25 1.90 -4.74
C SER A 114 0.85 1.39 -4.40
N ALA A 115 0.73 0.58 -3.35
CA ALA A 115 -0.55 0.01 -2.90
C ALA A 115 -1.46 1.01 -2.18
N VAL A 116 -0.89 2.01 -1.50
CA VAL A 116 -1.64 2.97 -0.68
C VAL A 116 -1.50 4.38 -1.23
N TYR A 117 -0.33 5.00 -1.07
CA TYR A 117 -0.15 6.44 -1.26
C TYR A 117 -0.33 6.89 -2.71
N TYR A 118 0.18 6.12 -3.67
CA TYR A 118 0.07 6.43 -5.09
C TYR A 118 -1.23 5.91 -5.71
N ALA A 119 -1.99 5.09 -4.98
CA ALA A 119 -3.15 4.39 -5.53
C ALA A 119 -4.19 5.36 -6.09
N ALA A 120 -4.47 6.47 -5.40
CA ALA A 120 -5.48 7.42 -5.86
C ALA A 120 -5.06 8.21 -7.11
N ASN A 121 -3.80 8.65 -7.18
CA ASN A 121 -3.29 9.32 -8.37
C ASN A 121 -3.19 8.33 -9.55
N ASN A 122 -2.77 7.09 -9.29
CA ASN A 122 -2.73 6.05 -10.30
C ASN A 122 -4.13 5.73 -10.84
N ASP A 123 -5.15 5.67 -9.97
CA ASP A 123 -6.55 5.48 -10.37
C ASP A 123 -7.04 6.62 -11.27
N ALA A 124 -6.76 7.87 -10.89
CA ALA A 124 -7.08 9.05 -11.69
C ALA A 124 -6.37 9.06 -13.06
N CYS A 125 -5.16 8.49 -13.13
CA CYS A 125 -4.41 8.32 -14.37
C CYS A 125 -4.75 7.01 -15.13
N GLY A 126 -5.78 6.27 -14.71
CA GLY A 126 -6.20 5.04 -15.38
C GLY A 126 -5.20 3.89 -15.29
N TRP A 127 -4.39 3.85 -14.22
CA TRP A 127 -3.43 2.79 -13.92
C TRP A 127 -2.33 2.59 -14.99
N ARG A 128 -1.93 3.67 -15.68
CA ARG A 128 -0.98 3.63 -16.80
C ARG A 128 0.51 3.54 -16.41
N ASN A 129 0.83 3.30 -15.15
CA ASN A 129 2.22 3.17 -14.70
C ASN A 129 2.71 1.72 -14.80
N THR A 130 4.03 1.52 -14.65
CA THR A 130 4.71 0.23 -14.89
C THR A 130 4.09 -0.98 -14.18
N ASN A 131 3.55 -0.79 -12.98
CA ASN A 131 2.95 -1.86 -12.16
C ASN A 131 1.47 -1.57 -11.81
N GLY A 132 0.80 -0.81 -12.69
CA GLY A 132 -0.59 -0.39 -12.49
C GLY A 132 -1.57 -1.56 -12.53
N ASP A 133 -1.25 -2.59 -13.31
CA ASP A 133 -1.98 -3.85 -13.38
C ASP A 133 -2.11 -4.52 -11.99
N LEU A 134 -1.00 -4.65 -11.26
CA LEU A 134 -0.99 -5.23 -9.92
C LEU A 134 -1.59 -4.28 -8.88
N SER A 135 -1.30 -2.98 -8.98
CA SER A 135 -1.82 -1.97 -8.06
C SER A 135 -3.35 -1.89 -8.12
N LYS A 136 -3.92 -1.96 -9.32
CA LYS A 136 -5.38 -2.00 -9.55
C LYS A 136 -6.02 -3.22 -8.89
N VAL A 137 -5.38 -4.38 -9.00
CA VAL A 137 -5.85 -5.62 -8.34
C VAL A 137 -5.81 -5.48 -6.82
N ILE A 138 -4.74 -4.92 -6.26
CA ILE A 138 -4.64 -4.67 -4.81
C ILE A 138 -5.79 -3.78 -4.32
N VAL A 139 -6.04 -2.66 -5.01
CA VAL A 139 -7.13 -1.76 -4.63
C VAL A 139 -8.50 -2.43 -4.73
N SER A 140 -8.74 -3.21 -5.79
CA SER A 140 -9.97 -4.00 -5.93
C SER A 140 -10.17 -4.99 -4.78
N LEU A 141 -9.11 -5.71 -4.41
CA LEU A 141 -9.15 -6.67 -3.30
C LEU A 141 -9.37 -5.98 -1.95
N ILE A 142 -8.77 -4.81 -1.72
CA ILE A 142 -8.98 -4.02 -0.49
C ILE A 142 -10.44 -3.55 -0.42
N LYS A 143 -10.99 -3.02 -1.52
CA LYS A 143 -12.40 -2.60 -1.62
C LYS A 143 -13.38 -3.75 -1.36
N GLY A 144 -13.01 -4.97 -1.77
CA GLY A 144 -13.82 -6.18 -1.57
C GLY A 144 -13.85 -6.71 -0.13
N ARG A 145 -13.11 -6.13 0.82
CA ARG A 145 -13.07 -6.63 2.21
C ARG A 145 -14.27 -6.15 3.03
N THR A 146 -14.98 -7.08 3.68
CA THR A 146 -16.20 -6.83 4.48
C THR A 146 -15.88 -6.49 5.93
N ILE A 147 -15.03 -5.50 6.16
CA ILE A 147 -14.67 -5.06 7.51
C ILE A 147 -15.72 -4.02 7.98
N SER A 148 -16.34 -4.25 9.15
CA SER A 148 -17.52 -3.50 9.62
C SER A 148 -17.30 -1.99 9.69
N ARG A 149 -17.92 -1.23 8.77
CA ARG A 149 -17.95 0.25 8.67
C ARG A 149 -18.56 0.98 9.90
N ARG A 150 -18.13 0.71 11.14
CA ARG A 150 -18.57 1.44 12.36
C ARG A 150 -17.49 2.40 12.84
N LYS A 151 -17.86 3.68 13.00
CA LYS A 151 -17.03 4.79 13.53
C LYS A 151 -16.22 4.39 14.77
N MET A 152 -14.95 4.79 14.86
CA MET A 152 -14.08 4.51 16.01
C MET A 152 -13.56 5.79 16.69
N LEU A 153 -13.49 5.73 18.02
CA LEU A 153 -12.89 6.69 18.96
C LEU A 153 -11.35 6.54 19.01
N PRO A 154 -10.60 7.58 19.43
CA PRO A 154 -9.15 7.64 19.23
C PRO A 154 -8.36 6.91 20.32
N GLN A 155 -7.31 6.17 19.93
CA GLN A 155 -6.23 5.71 20.80
C GLN A 155 -4.90 5.82 20.05
N THR A 156 -3.91 6.44 20.69
CA THR A 156 -2.56 6.73 20.18
C THR A 156 -1.60 5.60 20.55
N ARG A 157 -0.61 5.29 19.69
CA ARG A 157 0.71 4.74 20.11
C ARG A 157 1.72 4.69 18.96
N THR A 158 2.93 5.11 19.30
CA THR A 158 4.15 5.28 18.50
C THR A 158 4.88 3.94 18.24
N TRP A 159 5.85 3.90 17.30
CA TRP A 159 7.20 3.24 17.37
C TRP A 159 7.83 2.90 15.99
N ARG A 160 9.19 2.85 15.97
CA ARG A 160 10.13 2.95 14.83
C ARG A 160 10.56 1.60 14.21
N HIS A 161 10.97 1.66 12.92
CA HIS A 161 11.70 0.66 12.11
C HIS A 161 11.03 -0.66 11.71
N CYS A 162 9.73 -0.62 11.39
CA CYS A 162 9.10 -1.55 10.44
C CYS A 162 8.00 -0.79 9.68
N THR A 163 8.05 -0.76 8.35
CA THR A 163 7.02 -0.06 7.58
C THR A 163 5.77 -0.96 7.52
N ARG A 164 4.79 -0.63 8.36
CA ARG A 164 3.57 -1.41 8.63
C ARG A 164 2.50 -1.09 7.59
N LEU A 165 1.95 -2.09 6.91
CA LEU A 165 0.74 -1.91 6.10
C LEU A 165 -0.47 -2.38 6.92
N VAL A 166 -1.14 -1.42 7.58
CA VAL A 166 -2.36 -1.68 8.36
C VAL A 166 -3.57 -1.60 7.41
N THR A 167 -4.34 -2.68 7.26
CA THR A 167 -5.60 -2.67 6.49
C THR A 167 -6.79 -2.08 7.27
N SER A 168 -6.50 -1.28 8.28
CA SER A 168 -7.40 -0.26 8.85
C SER A 168 -6.77 1.06 8.44
N LEU A 169 -7.30 1.68 7.38
CA LEU A 169 -6.72 2.91 6.83
C LEU A 169 -6.93 4.07 7.79
N TYR A 170 -6.00 4.21 8.73
CA TYR A 170 -5.74 5.46 9.43
C TYR A 170 -4.48 6.06 8.80
N VAL A 171 -4.65 7.16 8.07
CA VAL A 171 -3.56 7.93 7.49
C VAL A 171 -3.05 8.85 8.60
N ASP A 172 -1.96 8.45 9.27
CA ASP A 172 -1.19 9.38 10.08
C ASP A 172 -0.22 10.14 9.16
N GLN A 173 -0.28 11.46 9.23
CA GLN A 173 0.40 12.38 8.32
C GLN A 173 1.89 12.48 8.69
N GLN A 174 2.76 11.86 7.90
CA GLN A 174 4.07 12.41 7.59
C GLN A 174 4.65 11.71 6.36
N ASP A 175 5.25 12.53 5.48
CA ASP A 175 5.99 12.19 4.27
C ASP A 175 5.20 11.99 2.97
N LEU A 176 4.74 13.12 2.42
CA LEU A 176 4.33 13.26 1.02
C LEU A 176 5.43 14.00 0.24
N VAL A 177 6.09 13.30 -0.69
CA VAL A 177 6.83 13.93 -1.80
C VAL A 177 6.61 13.11 -3.08
N VAL A 178 5.94 13.78 -4.03
CA VAL A 178 5.99 13.72 -5.50
C VAL A 178 6.04 12.34 -6.19
N ALA A 179 4.98 12.02 -6.93
CA ALA A 179 5.04 11.08 -8.05
C ALA A 179 3.99 11.44 -9.12
N CYS A 180 4.33 12.39 -9.97
CA CYS A 180 3.85 12.53 -11.35
C CYS A 180 4.80 13.51 -12.06
N LYS A 181 5.89 12.99 -12.63
CA LYS A 181 6.60 13.60 -13.75
C LYS A 181 7.54 12.57 -14.36
N ASN A 182 7.54 12.55 -15.70
CA ASN A 182 8.41 11.83 -16.62
C ASN A 182 7.86 10.49 -17.12
N ASN A 183 7.08 10.59 -18.21
CA ASN A 183 7.27 9.73 -19.38
C ASN A 183 8.56 10.18 -20.09
#